data_AF-A0AAV1DP81-F1
#
_entry.id   AF-A0AAV1DP81-F1
#
_cell.length_a   1.000
_cell.length_b   1.000
_cell.length_c   1.000
_cell.angle_alpha   90.00
_cell.angle_beta   90.00
_cell.angle_gamma   90.00
#
_symmetry.space_group_name_H-M   'P 1'
#
loop_
_entity.id
_entity.type
_entity.pdbx_description
1 polymer ?
#
loop_
_entity_poly.entity_id
_entity_poly.type
_entity_poly.pdbx_seq_one_letter_code
_entity_poly.pdbx_strand_id
1 'polypeptide(L)'
;MIPNGGQMHTFTESSFLGNIGLCGSAVNRLCSSSASSPPDSLVVTPEEKEWVSKSDIYISAAIGFVVSLLVMYWSLLLNRKWREWYGYHLHRFVLKVFDQQDRRRSRRGRR
;
A
#
# COMPACT_ATOMS: atom_id res chain seq x y z
N MET A 1 36.78 -4.60 -2.44
CA MET A 1 38.13 -4.02 -2.24
C MET A 1 38.82 -3.96 -3.58
N ILE A 2 39.32 -2.80 -3.99
CA ILE A 2 40.03 -2.63 -5.28
C ILE A 2 41.50 -2.99 -5.09
N PRO A 3 42.10 -3.82 -5.96
CA PRO A 3 43.53 -4.08 -5.93
C PRO A 3 44.30 -2.78 -6.27
N ASN A 4 45.22 -2.41 -5.40
CA ASN A 4 46.05 -1.22 -5.59
C ASN A 4 47.24 -1.57 -6.49
N GLY A 5 47.26 -1.10 -7.74
CA GLY A 5 48.39 -1.25 -8.65
C GLY A 5 48.03 -1.34 -10.13
N GLY A 6 49.05 -1.19 -10.99
CA GLY A 6 48.94 -1.33 -12.44
C GLY A 6 47.96 -0.34 -13.09
N GLN A 7 47.13 -0.84 -14.00
CA GLN A 7 46.19 -0.05 -14.81
C GLN A 7 45.08 0.62 -13.97
N MET A 8 44.80 0.14 -12.75
CA MET A 8 43.79 0.75 -11.87
C MET A 8 44.16 2.20 -11.50
N HIS A 9 45.47 2.52 -11.43
CA HIS A 9 45.97 3.84 -11.06
C HIS A 9 45.96 4.85 -12.22
N THR A 10 45.75 4.39 -13.46
CA THR A 10 45.60 5.26 -14.64
C THR A 10 44.19 5.78 -14.84
N PHE A 11 43.19 5.19 -14.17
CA PHE A 11 41.82 5.68 -14.22
C PHE A 11 41.61 6.82 -13.24
N THR A 12 40.83 7.82 -13.63
CA THR A 12 40.43 8.91 -12.74
C THR A 12 39.34 8.44 -11.78
N GLU A 13 39.21 9.11 -10.63
CA GLU A 13 38.21 8.78 -9.61
C GLU A 13 36.78 8.73 -10.20
N SER A 14 36.50 9.58 -11.19
CA SER A 14 35.22 9.60 -11.92
C SER A 14 34.90 8.32 -12.69
N SER A 15 35.89 7.52 -13.06
CA SER A 15 35.66 6.21 -13.71
C SER A 15 35.01 5.21 -12.76
N PHE A 16 35.06 5.45 -11.45
CA PHE A 16 34.50 4.58 -10.42
C PHE A 16 33.17 5.11 -9.85
N LEU A 17 32.72 6.30 -10.27
CA LEU A 17 31.43 6.87 -9.87
C LEU A 17 30.27 5.93 -10.27
N GLY A 18 29.36 5.67 -9.34
CA GLY A 18 28.19 4.79 -9.55
C GLY A 18 28.42 3.31 -9.25
N ASN A 19 29.66 2.86 -9.06
CA ASN A 19 29.96 1.49 -8.65
C ASN A 19 29.85 1.36 -7.11
N ILE A 20 28.67 0.95 -6.65
CA ILE A 20 28.38 0.80 -5.22
C ILE A 20 29.27 -0.28 -4.58
N GLY A 21 29.78 0.01 -3.38
CA GLY A 21 30.57 -0.97 -2.59
C GLY A 21 32.05 -1.08 -2.94
N LEU A 22 32.55 -0.33 -3.93
CA LEU A 22 33.99 -0.18 -4.13
C LEU A 22 34.62 0.63 -2.98
N CYS A 23 35.78 0.19 -2.52
CA CYS A 23 36.62 0.85 -1.51
C CYS A 23 38.10 0.52 -1.80
N GLY A 24 39.01 1.43 -1.44
CA GLY A 24 40.44 1.36 -1.72
C GLY A 24 41.04 2.74 -2.00
N SER A 25 42.37 2.81 -2.10
CA SER A 25 43.10 4.07 -2.35
C SER A 25 42.70 4.75 -3.66
N ALA A 26 42.45 3.98 -4.72
CA ALA A 26 42.09 4.49 -6.04
C ALA A 26 40.75 5.25 -6.08
N VAL A 27 39.87 5.01 -5.10
CA VAL A 27 38.55 5.65 -4.98
C VAL A 27 38.45 6.50 -3.70
N ASN A 28 39.61 6.80 -3.10
CA ASN A 28 39.77 7.57 -1.86
C ASN A 28 38.78 7.20 -0.73
N ARG A 29 38.41 5.92 -0.66
CA ARG A 29 37.41 5.41 0.27
C ARG A 29 38.04 4.31 1.11
N LEU A 30 38.16 4.55 2.41
CA LEU A 30 38.71 3.57 3.33
C LEU A 30 37.79 2.34 3.37
N CYS A 31 38.36 1.14 3.17
CA CYS A 31 37.66 -0.10 3.45
C CYS A 31 37.59 -0.25 4.97
N SER A 32 36.40 -0.12 5.56
CA SER A 32 36.22 -0.44 6.97
C SER A 32 36.50 -1.92 7.18
N SER A 33 37.50 -2.26 8.01
CA SER A 33 37.82 -3.64 8.37
C SER A 33 36.79 -4.26 9.34
N SER A 34 35.72 -3.52 9.65
CA SER A 34 34.67 -3.94 10.56
C SER A 34 33.32 -3.66 9.91
N ALA A 35 32.63 -4.76 9.56
CA ALA A 35 31.19 -4.85 9.33
C ALA A 35 30.57 -3.88 8.30
N SER A 36 30.19 -4.44 7.13
CA SER A 36 28.86 -4.27 6.53
C SER A 36 28.17 -2.89 6.72
N SER A 37 28.83 -1.80 6.31
CA SER A 37 28.17 -0.49 6.23
C SER A 37 27.91 -0.18 4.75
N PRO A 38 26.64 -0.08 4.31
CA PRO A 38 26.35 0.36 2.95
C PRO A 38 26.85 1.80 2.75
N PRO A 39 27.18 2.20 1.50
CA PRO A 39 27.49 3.60 1.21
C PRO A 39 26.32 4.48 1.65
N ASP A 40 26.63 5.71 2.08
CA ASP A 40 25.68 6.80 2.31
C ASP A 40 24.76 7.01 1.09
N SER A 41 23.76 6.16 0.98
CA SER A 41 22.48 6.47 0.37
C SER A 41 21.61 6.75 1.57
N LEU A 42 21.34 8.04 1.82
CA LEU A 42 20.25 8.55 2.66
C LEU A 42 19.86 7.54 3.76
N VAL A 43 20.40 7.72 4.97
CA VAL A 43 20.00 6.96 6.16
C VAL A 43 18.51 7.17 6.40
N VAL A 44 17.70 6.45 5.63
CA VAL A 44 16.35 6.02 5.96
C VAL A 44 16.63 4.74 6.70
N THR A 45 16.42 4.82 8.00
CA THR A 45 16.68 3.73 8.93
C THR A 45 16.02 2.43 8.41
N PRO A 46 16.63 1.25 8.61
CA PRO A 46 16.00 -0.03 8.26
C PRO A 46 14.60 -0.15 8.88
N GLU A 47 14.43 0.47 10.04
CA GLU A 47 13.19 0.63 10.77
C GLU A 47 12.15 1.34 9.89
N GLU A 48 12.42 2.56 9.41
CA GLU A 48 11.50 3.33 8.55
C GLU A 48 11.13 2.60 7.26
N LYS A 49 12.04 1.85 6.62
CA LYS A 49 11.71 1.07 5.41
C LYS A 49 10.77 -0.10 5.72
N GLU A 50 10.93 -0.75 6.87
CA GLU A 50 10.04 -1.83 7.29
C GLU A 50 8.64 -1.29 7.66
N TRP A 51 8.57 -0.15 8.36
CA TRP A 51 7.30 0.52 8.69
C TRP A 51 6.58 1.00 7.43
N VAL A 52 7.29 1.66 6.51
CA VAL A 52 6.74 2.13 5.22
C VAL A 52 6.25 0.94 4.39
N SER A 53 7.03 -0.14 4.29
CA SER A 53 6.64 -1.31 3.49
C SER A 53 5.44 -2.07 4.07
N LYS A 54 5.31 -2.20 5.40
CA LYS A 54 4.11 -2.78 6.03
C LYS A 54 2.89 -1.88 5.83
N SER A 55 3.07 -0.56 5.90
CA SER A 55 1.99 0.39 5.68
C SER A 55 1.49 0.37 4.22
N ASP A 56 2.38 0.23 3.24
CA ASP A 56 2.02 0.17 1.82
C ASP A 56 1.23 -1.10 1.48
N ILE A 57 1.58 -2.24 2.09
CA ILE A 57 0.81 -3.49 1.94
C ILE A 57 -0.59 -3.33 2.53
N TYR A 58 -0.72 -2.70 3.70
CA TYR A 58 -2.02 -2.46 4.32
C TYR A 58 -2.88 -1.49 3.49
N ILE A 59 -2.28 -0.40 3.00
CA ILE A 59 -2.96 0.60 2.16
C ILE A 59 -3.44 -0.04 0.86
N SER A 60 -2.59 -0.80 0.17
CA SER A 60 -2.98 -1.50 -1.07
C SER A 60 -4.05 -2.57 -0.83
N ALA A 61 -3.99 -3.31 0.29
CA ALA A 61 -5.04 -4.27 0.66
C ALA A 61 -6.39 -3.58 0.95
N ALA A 62 -6.37 -2.45 1.66
CA ALA A 62 -7.57 -1.67 1.94
C ALA A 62 -8.21 -1.12 0.65
N ILE A 63 -7.39 -0.57 -0.25
CA ILE A 63 -7.85 -0.08 -1.56
C ILE A 63 -8.42 -1.24 -2.39
N GLY A 64 -7.73 -2.37 -2.46
CA GLY A 64 -8.18 -3.56 -3.18
C GLY A 64 -9.53 -4.08 -2.67
N PHE A 65 -9.74 -4.05 -1.35
CA PHE A 65 -11.03 -4.42 -0.75
C PHE A 65 -12.17 -3.48 -1.17
N VAL A 66 -11.94 -2.17 -1.09
CA VAL A 66 -12.94 -1.16 -1.49
C VAL A 66 -13.30 -1.31 -2.96
N VAL A 67 -12.30 -1.41 -3.84
CA VAL A 67 -12.51 -1.59 -5.29
C VAL A 67 -13.29 -2.87 -5.57
N SER A 68 -12.98 -3.97 -4.89
CA SER A 68 -13.68 -5.25 -5.06
C SER A 68 -15.16 -5.15 -4.68
N LEU A 69 -15.47 -4.48 -3.56
CA LEU A 69 -16.86 -4.24 -3.14
C LEU A 69 -17.61 -3.37 -4.15
N LEU A 70 -16.96 -2.32 -4.67
CA LEU A 70 -17.57 -1.45 -5.68
C LEU A 70 -17.86 -2.22 -6.96
N VAL A 71 -16.92 -3.03 -7.47
CA VAL A 71 -17.12 -3.85 -8.66
C VAL A 71 -18.24 -4.86 -8.45
N MET A 72 -18.28 -5.53 -7.30
CA MET A 72 -19.35 -6.46 -6.95
C MET A 72 -20.71 -5.76 -6.91
N TYR A 73 -20.80 -4.63 -6.21
CA TYR A 73 -22.02 -3.82 -6.11
C TYR A 73 -22.47 -3.32 -7.49
N TRP A 74 -21.54 -2.81 -8.29
CA TRP A 74 -21.82 -2.32 -9.64
C TRP A 74 -22.31 -3.44 -10.56
N SER A 75 -21.69 -4.62 -10.48
CA SER A 75 -22.11 -5.82 -11.22
C SER A 75 -23.53 -6.26 -10.83
N LEU A 76 -23.85 -6.21 -9.52
CA LEU A 76 -25.20 -6.46 -9.01
C LEU A 76 -26.22 -5.43 -9.54
N LEU A 77 -25.84 -4.16 -9.64
CA LEU A 77 -26.70 -3.08 -10.15
C LEU A 77 -26.91 -3.10 -11.67
N LEU A 78 -25.89 -3.50 -12.43
CA LEU A 78 -25.93 -3.56 -13.90
C LEU A 78 -26.83 -4.68 -14.41
N ASN A 79 -27.06 -5.72 -13.61
CA ASN A 79 -28.09 -6.71 -13.88
C ASN A 79 -29.48 -6.06 -13.72
N ARG A 80 -30.01 -5.47 -14.81
CA ARG A 80 -31.33 -4.79 -14.87
C ARG A 80 -32.44 -5.58 -14.17
N LYS A 81 -32.45 -6.90 -14.37
CA LYS A 81 -33.40 -7.84 -13.77
C LYS A 81 -33.30 -7.87 -12.23
N TRP A 82 -32.07 -7.85 -11.70
CA TRP A 82 -31.80 -7.83 -10.26
C TRP A 82 -32.06 -6.45 -9.66
N ARG A 83 -31.72 -5.36 -10.36
CA ARG A 83 -32.00 -4.00 -9.88
C ARG A 83 -33.50 -3.76 -9.67
N GLU A 84 -34.32 -4.21 -10.62
CA GLU A 84 -35.79 -4.14 -10.52
C GLU A 84 -36.33 -5.02 -9.39
N TRP A 85 -35.83 -6.25 -9.27
CA TRP A 85 -36.21 -7.17 -8.19
C TRP A 85 -35.82 -6.64 -6.80
N TYR A 86 -34.59 -6.16 -6.66
CA TYR A 86 -34.07 -5.60 -5.42
C TYR A 86 -34.80 -4.32 -5.03
N GLY A 87 -35.09 -3.43 -6.00
CA GLY A 87 -35.89 -2.23 -5.76
C GLY A 87 -37.30 -2.56 -5.26
N TYR A 88 -37.98 -3.54 -5.88
CA TYR A 88 -39.29 -4.02 -5.42
C TYR A 88 -39.21 -4.61 -4.02
N HIS A 89 -38.19 -5.44 -3.74
CA HIS A 89 -38.03 -6.07 -2.44
C HIS A 89 -37.73 -5.05 -1.33
N LEU A 90 -36.82 -4.10 -1.60
CA LEU A 90 -36.45 -3.05 -0.66
C LEU A 90 -37.65 -2.14 -0.37
N HIS A 91 -38.40 -1.73 -1.39
CA HIS A 91 -39.62 -0.94 -1.21
C HIS A 91 -40.66 -1.68 -0.34
N ARG A 92 -40.89 -2.97 -0.62
CA ARG A 92 -41.82 -3.80 0.19
C ARG A 92 -41.37 -3.96 1.63
N PHE A 93 -40.06 -4.11 1.86
CA PHE A 93 -39.49 -4.24 3.19
C PHE A 93 -39.61 -2.92 3.97
N VAL A 94 -39.23 -1.81 3.34
CA VAL A 94 -39.34 -0.46 3.91
C VAL A 94 -40.78 -0.14 4.29
N LEU A 95 -41.75 -0.40 3.42
CA LEU A 95 -43.17 -0.22 3.74
C LEU A 95 -43.62 -1.08 4.92
N LYS A 96 -43.18 -2.33 5.02
CA LYS A 96 -43.49 -3.18 6.16
C LYS A 96 -42.87 -2.67 7.46
N VAL A 97 -41.63 -2.19 7.41
CA VAL A 97 -40.96 -1.63 8.60
C VAL A 97 -41.67 -0.35 9.04
N PHE A 98 -42.00 0.55 8.11
CA PHE A 98 -42.74 1.77 8.41
C PHE A 98 -44.14 1.47 8.95
N ASP A 99 -44.90 0.58 8.31
CA ASP A 99 -46.23 0.15 8.80
C ASP A 99 -46.14 -0.44 10.22
N GLN A 100 -45.16 -1.30 10.47
CA GLN A 100 -44.93 -1.86 11.79
C GLN A 100 -44.57 -0.80 12.83
N GLN A 101 -43.74 0.18 12.46
CA GLN A 101 -43.39 1.30 13.33
C GLN A 101 -44.61 2.19 13.61
N ASP A 102 -45.44 2.44 12.60
CA ASP A 102 -46.63 3.27 12.74
C ASP A 102 -47.69 2.60 13.60
N ARG A 103 -47.90 1.29 13.43
CA ARG A 103 -48.74 0.47 14.34
C ARG A 103 -48.20 0.46 15.77
N ARG A 104 -46.88 0.43 15.96
CA ARG A 104 -46.26 0.55 17.29
C ARG A 104 -46.49 1.94 17.91
N ARG A 105 -46.37 3.01 17.12
CA ARG A 105 -46.65 4.38 17.58
C ARG A 105 -48.12 4.57 17.94
N SER A 106 -49.05 4.11 17.08
CA SER A 106 -50.49 4.16 17.32
C SER A 106 -50.89 3.45 18.64
N ARG A 107 -50.31 2.28 18.92
CA ARG A 107 -50.54 1.56 20.19
C ARG A 107 -50.01 2.30 21.43
N ARG A 108 -48.96 3.10 21.30
CA ARG A 108 -48.44 3.92 22.41
C ARG A 108 -49.26 5.18 22.65
N GLY A 109 -49.80 5.81 21.60
CA GLY A 109 -50.64 7.01 21.75
C GLY A 109 -52.06 6.74 22.25
N ARG A 110 -52.47 5.47 22.33
CA ARG A 110 -53.80 5.05 22.80
C ARG A 110 -53.79 4.56 24.26
N ARG A 111 -52.66 4.64 24.94
CA ARG A 111 -52.43 4.22 26.34
C ARG A 111 -52.07 5.44 27.16
#